data_AF-A0A3N9Y0N5-F1
#
_entry.id   AF-A0A3N9Y0N5-F1
#
_cell.length_a   1.000
_cell.length_b   1.000
_cell.length_c   1.000
_cell.angle_alpha   90.00
_cell.angle_beta   90.00
_cell.angle_gamma   90.00
#
_symmetry.space_group_name_H-M   'P 1'
#
loop_
_entity.id
_entity.type
_entity.pdbx_description
1 polymer ?
#
loop_
_entity_poly.entity_id
_entity_poly.type
_entity_poly.pdbx_seq_one_letter_code
_entity_poly.pdbx_strand_id
1 'polypeptide(L)'
;MSEIRQEAMRAAVLKALMDEVRKVYDAARAEADGRLIELNGAIGVKTIEVRLPGYDQPVAQVTLSEPKSGYVVDEAGFLAWCKQEHPSEVAVTTPAPVESVRPAWRKALLGRMKVEQDGAVVDGETGRVLDFVEVAEPPPPSTTLTFKKGGREEVARACRDGRLALPELLALPASPQE
;
A
#
# COMPACT_ATOMS: atom_id res chain seq x y z
N MET A 1 -31.41 -25.86 -21.27
CA MET A 1 -31.38 -26.02 -19.79
C MET A 1 -30.10 -26.70 -19.27
N SER A 2 -29.44 -27.58 -20.04
CA SER A 2 -28.16 -28.22 -19.65
C SER A 2 -26.98 -27.25 -19.67
N GLU A 3 -26.87 -26.38 -20.68
CA GLU A 3 -25.77 -25.41 -20.80
C GLU A 3 -25.76 -24.39 -19.65
N ILE A 4 -26.92 -23.79 -19.31
CA ILE A 4 -27.05 -22.87 -18.18
C ILE A 4 -26.64 -23.55 -16.86
N ARG A 5 -26.98 -24.83 -16.68
CA ARG A 5 -26.57 -25.59 -15.48
C ARG A 5 -25.07 -25.84 -15.44
N GLN A 6 -24.44 -26.13 -16.59
CA GLN A 6 -23.00 -26.30 -16.69
C GLN A 6 -22.24 -24.98 -16.46
N GLU A 7 -22.74 -23.88 -17.01
CA GLU A 7 -22.18 -22.53 -16.78
C GLU A 7 -22.32 -22.11 -15.31
N ALA A 8 -23.49 -22.32 -14.71
CA ALA A 8 -23.72 -22.05 -13.29
C ALA A 8 -22.83 -22.92 -12.39
N MET A 9 -22.69 -24.21 -12.71
CA MET A 9 -21.76 -25.12 -12.01
C MET A 9 -20.32 -24.61 -12.12
N ARG A 10 -19.88 -24.24 -13.32
CA ARG A 10 -18.52 -23.72 -13.54
C ARG A 10 -18.28 -22.44 -12.74
N ALA A 11 -19.22 -21.50 -12.74
CA ALA A 11 -19.13 -20.27 -11.97
C ALA A 11 -19.04 -20.55 -10.47
N ALA A 12 -19.89 -21.44 -9.95
CA ALA A 12 -19.89 -21.82 -8.54
C ALA A 12 -18.57 -22.48 -8.10
N VAL A 13 -18.04 -23.42 -8.91
CA VAL A 13 -16.76 -24.08 -8.63
C VAL A 13 -15.61 -23.08 -8.65
N LEU A 14 -15.54 -22.21 -9.66
CA LEU A 14 -14.48 -21.20 -9.76
C LEU A 14 -14.53 -20.21 -8.59
N LYS A 15 -15.73 -19.82 -8.13
CA LYS A 15 -15.88 -18.96 -6.95
C LYS A 15 -15.37 -19.64 -5.69
N ALA A 16 -15.75 -20.91 -5.46
CA ALA A 16 -15.27 -21.67 -4.30
C ALA A 16 -13.75 -21.83 -4.31
N LEU A 17 -13.16 -22.16 -5.47
CA LEU A 17 -11.70 -22.24 -5.60
C LEU A 17 -11.02 -20.89 -5.36
N MET A 18 -11.60 -19.79 -5.84
CA MET A 18 -11.07 -18.45 -5.59
C MET A 18 -11.05 -18.12 -4.09
N ASP A 19 -12.07 -18.52 -3.34
CA ASP A 19 -12.14 -18.29 -1.91
C ASP A 19 -11.09 -19.12 -1.14
N GLU A 20 -10.87 -20.37 -1.51
CA GLU A 20 -9.81 -21.21 -0.93
C GLU A 20 -8.41 -20.69 -1.28
N VAL A 21 -8.17 -20.34 -2.55
CA VAL A 21 -6.92 -19.71 -3.00
C VAL A 21 -6.68 -18.41 -2.26
N ARG A 22 -7.72 -17.61 -2.02
CA ARG A 22 -7.59 -16.34 -1.29
C ARG A 22 -7.12 -16.56 0.15
N LYS A 23 -7.69 -17.55 0.87
CA LYS A 23 -7.26 -17.85 2.25
C LYS A 23 -5.77 -18.22 2.30
N VAL A 24 -5.34 -19.12 1.42
CA VAL A 24 -3.94 -19.56 1.35
C VAL A 24 -3.03 -18.41 0.90
N TYR A 25 -3.48 -17.59 -0.06
CA TYR A 25 -2.77 -16.39 -0.49
C TYR A 25 -2.59 -15.40 0.66
N ASP A 26 -3.63 -15.10 1.43
CA ASP A 26 -3.57 -14.14 2.53
C ASP A 26 -2.56 -14.60 3.61
N ALA A 27 -2.53 -15.90 3.93
CA ALA A 27 -1.54 -16.49 4.84
C ALA A 27 -0.11 -16.44 4.27
N ALA A 28 0.09 -16.94 3.05
CA ALA A 28 1.39 -16.93 2.39
C ALA A 28 1.94 -15.50 2.19
N ARG A 29 1.04 -14.54 1.95
CA ARG A 29 1.36 -13.12 1.83
C ARG A 29 1.86 -12.55 3.16
N ALA A 30 1.17 -12.83 4.26
CA ALA A 30 1.58 -12.38 5.58
C ALA A 30 2.97 -12.93 5.96
N GLU A 31 3.24 -14.21 5.67
CA GLU A 31 4.55 -14.82 5.90
C GLU A 31 5.66 -14.20 5.05
N ALA A 32 5.42 -14.02 3.76
CA ALA A 32 6.39 -13.40 2.85
C ALA A 32 6.70 -11.96 3.29
N ASP A 33 5.68 -11.23 3.77
CA ASP A 33 5.84 -9.86 4.25
C ASP A 33 6.68 -9.81 5.53
N GLY A 34 6.38 -10.67 6.52
CA GLY A 34 7.16 -10.78 7.75
C GLY A 34 8.63 -11.11 7.48
N ARG A 35 8.90 -12.14 6.66
CA ARG A 35 10.26 -12.54 6.29
C ARG A 35 11.03 -11.44 5.54
N LEU A 36 10.37 -10.69 4.66
CA LEU A 36 11.04 -9.59 3.95
C LEU A 36 11.40 -8.44 4.91
N ILE A 37 10.53 -8.15 5.89
CA ILE A 37 10.82 -7.16 6.94
C ILE A 37 12.03 -7.62 7.78
N GLU A 38 12.06 -8.88 8.21
CA GLU A 38 13.19 -9.46 8.95
C GLU A 38 14.50 -9.41 8.16
N LEU A 39 14.48 -9.85 6.89
CA LEU A 39 15.65 -9.81 6.00
C LEU A 39 16.13 -8.37 5.76
N ASN A 40 15.22 -7.41 5.69
CA ASN A 40 15.59 -6.01 5.59
C ASN A 40 16.31 -5.53 6.85
N GLY A 41 15.78 -5.85 8.04
CA GLY A 41 16.40 -5.51 9.31
C GLY A 41 17.78 -6.17 9.51
N ALA A 42 17.95 -7.41 9.04
CA ALA A 42 19.20 -8.16 9.21
C ALA A 42 20.30 -7.78 8.21
N ILE A 43 19.97 -7.67 6.92
CA ILE A 43 20.95 -7.54 5.82
C ILE A 43 20.59 -6.48 4.77
N GLY A 44 19.53 -5.69 4.99
CA GLY A 44 19.18 -4.56 4.14
C GLY A 44 18.49 -4.93 2.81
N VAL A 45 18.04 -6.17 2.64
CA VAL A 45 17.31 -6.59 1.42
C VAL A 45 15.97 -5.86 1.34
N LYS A 46 15.73 -5.13 0.24
CA LYS A 46 14.48 -4.38 0.01
C LYS A 46 13.55 -5.04 -1.00
N THR A 47 14.08 -5.84 -1.92
CA THR A 47 13.30 -6.41 -3.03
C THR A 47 13.70 -7.86 -3.25
N ILE A 48 12.69 -8.72 -3.44
CA ILE A 48 12.85 -10.12 -3.82
C ILE A 48 12.15 -10.34 -5.15
N GLU A 49 12.82 -11.00 -6.08
CA GLU A 49 12.23 -11.45 -7.34
C GLU A 49 11.51 -12.79 -7.15
N VAL A 50 10.29 -12.89 -7.68
CA VAL A 50 9.50 -14.13 -7.71
C VAL A 50 9.73 -14.81 -9.04
N ARG A 51 10.21 -16.05 -9.00
CA ARG A 51 10.47 -16.89 -10.18
C ARG A 51 9.62 -18.16 -10.12
N LEU A 52 9.24 -18.68 -11.27
CA LEU A 52 8.52 -19.94 -11.38
C LEU A 52 9.46 -21.07 -11.77
N PRO A 53 9.21 -22.31 -11.31
CA PRO A 53 9.93 -23.48 -11.80
C PRO A 53 9.84 -23.60 -13.33
N GLY A 54 10.98 -23.81 -13.98
CA GLY A 54 11.06 -23.96 -15.44
C GLY A 54 10.83 -22.67 -16.24
N TYR A 55 10.91 -21.50 -15.61
CA TYR A 55 10.91 -20.21 -16.28
C TYR A 55 12.04 -19.32 -15.75
N ASP A 56 12.96 -18.94 -16.63
CA ASP A 56 14.22 -18.28 -16.23
C ASP A 56 14.03 -16.82 -15.81
N GLN A 57 12.94 -16.17 -16.22
CA GLN A 57 12.68 -14.77 -15.93
C GLN A 57 11.80 -14.60 -14.69
N PRO A 58 11.97 -13.50 -13.94
CA PRO A 58 11.08 -13.18 -12.83
C PRO A 58 9.68 -12.83 -13.33
N VAL A 59 8.66 -13.44 -12.71
CA VAL A 59 7.24 -13.17 -13.02
C VAL A 59 6.68 -12.02 -12.18
N ALA A 60 7.22 -11.80 -11.00
CA ALA A 60 6.83 -10.73 -10.10
C ALA A 60 8.00 -10.30 -9.22
N GLN A 61 7.80 -9.24 -8.44
CA GLN A 61 8.70 -8.83 -7.38
C GLN A 61 7.89 -8.45 -6.15
N VAL A 62 8.44 -8.72 -4.97
CA VAL A 62 7.95 -8.20 -3.69
C VAL A 62 8.94 -7.17 -3.20
N THR A 63 8.48 -5.95 -2.92
CA THR A 63 9.34 -4.85 -2.48
C THR A 63 8.85 -4.29 -1.15
N LEU A 64 9.77 -4.12 -0.20
CA LEU A 64 9.51 -3.38 1.03
C LEU A 64 9.32 -1.91 0.69
N SER A 65 8.14 -1.39 1.01
CA SER A 65 7.81 0.02 0.88
C SER A 65 8.48 0.78 2.02
N GLU A 66 9.20 1.85 1.67
CA GLU A 66 9.73 2.76 2.68
C GLU A 66 8.55 3.47 3.35
N PRO A 67 8.39 3.34 4.68
CA PRO A 67 7.34 4.06 5.39
C PRO A 67 7.70 5.54 5.35
N LYS A 68 6.92 6.32 4.60
CA LYS A 68 7.04 7.77 4.62
C LYS A 68 6.25 8.28 5.82
N SER A 69 6.92 8.95 6.74
CA SER A 69 6.28 9.69 7.81
C SER A 69 5.29 10.67 7.20
N GLY A 70 4.02 10.52 7.55
CA GLY A 70 2.98 11.48 7.17
C GLY A 70 3.06 12.74 8.03
N TYR A 71 2.13 13.66 7.79
CA TYR A 71 1.91 14.81 8.67
C TYR A 71 0.53 14.65 9.33
N VAL A 72 0.49 14.80 10.65
CA VAL A 72 -0.76 15.01 11.39
C VAL A 72 -0.98 16.52 11.45
N VAL A 73 -2.13 16.98 10.96
CA VAL A 73 -2.47 18.40 10.92
C VAL A 73 -3.62 18.65 11.88
N ASP A 74 -3.43 19.52 12.86
CA ASP A 74 -4.53 20.08 13.64
C ASP A 74 -5.30 21.09 12.79
N GLU A 75 -6.51 20.72 12.38
CA GLU A 75 -7.38 21.55 11.54
C GLU A 75 -7.76 22.87 12.21
N ALA A 76 -7.91 22.88 13.54
CA ALA A 76 -8.30 24.09 14.28
C ALA A 76 -7.13 25.08 14.35
N GLY A 77 -5.94 24.59 14.71
CA GLY A 77 -4.70 25.36 14.67
C GLY A 77 -4.35 25.84 13.26
N PHE A 78 -4.52 24.99 12.24
CA PHE A 78 -4.28 25.34 10.84
C PHE A 78 -5.19 26.48 10.37
N LEU A 79 -6.49 26.38 10.67
CA LEU A 79 -7.45 27.44 10.33
C LEU A 79 -7.14 28.74 11.07
N ALA A 80 -6.79 28.67 12.37
CA ALA A 80 -6.43 29.85 13.16
C ALA A 80 -5.18 30.56 12.62
N TRP A 81 -4.15 29.79 12.24
CA TRP A 81 -2.94 30.32 11.61
C TRP A 81 -3.23 30.94 10.24
N CYS A 82 -3.99 30.25 9.38
CA CYS A 82 -4.38 30.79 8.08
C CYS A 82 -5.19 32.09 8.22
N LYS A 83 -6.05 32.23 9.23
CA LYS A 83 -6.78 33.49 9.47
C LYS A 83 -5.86 34.66 9.84
N GLN A 84 -4.76 34.39 10.54
CA GLN A 84 -3.81 35.42 10.99
C GLN A 84 -2.84 35.81 9.87
N GLU A 85 -2.27 34.83 9.19
CA GLU A 85 -1.16 35.05 8.25
C GLU A 85 -1.61 35.09 6.77
N HIS A 86 -2.65 34.33 6.42
CA HIS A 86 -3.12 34.18 5.04
C HIS A 86 -4.66 34.25 4.93
N PRO A 87 -5.31 35.33 5.41
CA PRO A 87 -6.77 35.41 5.46
C PRO A 87 -7.44 35.27 4.08
N SER A 88 -6.73 35.61 2.99
CA SER A 88 -7.20 35.42 1.61
C SER A 88 -7.42 33.96 1.22
N GLU A 89 -6.80 33.02 1.93
CA GLU A 89 -6.87 31.59 1.66
C GLU A 89 -7.92 30.86 2.50
N VAL A 90 -8.67 31.58 3.33
CA VAL A 90 -9.82 31.06 4.08
C VAL A 90 -11.09 31.28 3.25
N ALA A 91 -11.79 30.19 2.94
CA ALA A 91 -13.07 30.20 2.25
C ALA A 91 -14.20 29.96 3.25
N VAL A 92 -15.28 30.76 3.12
CA VAL A 92 -16.52 30.56 3.87
C VAL A 92 -17.53 29.91 2.93
N THR A 93 -17.96 28.69 3.24
CA THR A 93 -19.00 27.99 2.48
C THR A 93 -20.38 28.32 3.07
N THR A 94 -21.41 28.51 2.25
CA THR A 94 -22.82 28.67 2.65
C THR A 94 -23.63 27.44 2.20
N PRO A 95 -24.75 27.04 2.83
CA PRO A 95 -25.69 27.81 3.67
C PRO A 95 -25.43 27.82 5.18
N ALA A 96 -24.49 27.03 5.69
CA ALA A 96 -23.98 27.15 7.05
C ALA A 96 -22.52 27.62 6.96
N PRO A 97 -22.13 28.76 7.58
CA PRO A 97 -20.78 29.31 7.46
C PRO A 97 -19.77 28.33 8.06
N VAL A 98 -19.20 27.49 7.21
CA VAL A 98 -18.05 26.65 7.53
C VAL A 98 -16.83 27.35 6.93
N GLU A 99 -16.00 27.90 7.80
CA GLU A 99 -14.70 28.44 7.42
C GLU A 99 -13.73 27.27 7.23
N SER A 100 -13.10 27.23 6.07
CA SER A 100 -12.14 26.19 5.72
C SER A 100 -11.01 26.78 4.89
N VAL A 101 -9.82 26.21 5.02
CA VAL A 101 -8.69 26.60 4.16
C VAL A 101 -8.93 26.05 2.76
N ARG A 102 -8.68 26.87 1.74
CA ARG A 102 -8.83 26.46 0.33
C ARG A 102 -8.04 25.17 0.05
N PRO A 103 -8.64 24.14 -0.57
CA PRO A 103 -7.96 22.85 -0.80
C PRO A 103 -6.67 22.94 -1.60
N ALA A 104 -6.60 23.86 -2.57
CA ALA A 104 -5.41 24.09 -3.38
C ALA A 104 -4.25 24.65 -2.55
N TRP A 105 -4.52 25.64 -1.69
CA TRP A 105 -3.53 26.21 -0.78
C TRP A 105 -3.05 25.18 0.24
N ARG A 106 -3.98 24.43 0.84
CA ARG A 106 -3.64 23.33 1.74
C ARG A 106 -2.69 22.33 1.08
N LYS A 107 -3.00 21.89 -0.14
CA LYS A 107 -2.15 20.96 -0.89
C LYS A 107 -0.76 21.54 -1.18
N ALA A 108 -0.69 22.83 -1.52
CA ALA A 108 0.56 23.52 -1.78
C ALA A 108 1.43 23.61 -0.51
N LEU A 109 0.83 24.00 0.62
CA LEU A 109 1.53 24.07 1.91
C LEU A 109 2.02 22.69 2.34
N LEU A 110 1.16 21.66 2.32
CA LEU A 110 1.54 20.28 2.64
C LEU A 110 2.66 19.75 1.76
N GLY A 111 2.70 20.15 0.49
CA GLY A 111 3.72 19.73 -0.47
C GLY A 111 5.09 20.40 -0.28
N ARG A 112 5.16 21.55 0.40
CA ARG A 112 6.40 22.31 0.61
C ARG A 112 6.94 22.24 2.05
N MET A 113 6.24 21.56 2.96
CA MET A 113 6.70 21.37 4.34
C MET A 113 8.00 20.57 4.39
N LYS A 114 8.85 20.93 5.36
CA LYS A 114 10.10 20.25 5.67
C LYS A 114 10.15 19.97 7.17
N VAL A 115 10.79 18.86 7.52
CA VAL A 115 11.07 18.52 8.92
C VAL A 115 12.52 18.92 9.20
N GLU A 116 12.72 19.78 10.18
CA GLU A 116 14.04 20.17 10.68
C GLU A 116 14.65 19.07 11.56
N GLN A 117 15.95 19.18 11.86
CA GLN A 117 16.68 18.16 12.64
C GLN A 117 16.17 18.01 14.08
N ASP A 118 15.51 19.03 14.61
CA ASP A 118 14.87 19.07 15.92
C ASP A 118 13.44 18.47 15.92
N GLY A 119 12.95 18.01 14.77
CA GLY A 119 11.60 17.48 14.59
C GLY A 119 10.53 18.54 14.37
N ALA A 120 10.88 19.82 14.32
CA ALA A 120 9.95 20.89 14.01
C ALA A 120 9.55 20.85 12.52
N VAL A 121 8.26 21.01 12.25
CA VAL A 121 7.76 21.12 10.87
C VAL A 121 7.77 22.58 10.46
N VAL A 122 8.49 22.90 9.38
CA VAL A 122 8.62 24.26 8.86
C VAL A 122 8.03 24.36 7.45
N ASP A 123 7.49 25.52 7.12
CA ASP A 123 7.21 25.87 5.74
C ASP A 123 8.53 26.05 4.99
N GLY A 124 8.81 25.17 4.02
CA GLY A 124 10.08 25.17 3.29
C GLY A 124 10.32 26.38 2.40
N GLU A 125 9.32 27.25 2.20
CA GLU A 125 9.43 28.51 1.45
C GLU A 125 9.71 29.71 2.36
N THR A 126 9.07 29.78 3.53
CA THR A 126 9.16 30.93 4.44
C THR A 126 10.07 30.69 5.65
N GLY A 127 10.41 29.43 5.94
CA GLY A 127 11.19 29.02 7.11
C GLY A 127 10.42 29.11 8.43
N ARG A 128 9.10 29.33 8.39
CA ARG A 128 8.28 29.49 9.59
C ARG A 128 7.87 28.14 10.15
N VAL A 129 8.00 27.99 11.47
CA VAL A 129 7.54 26.79 12.20
C VAL A 129 6.01 26.73 12.16
N LEU A 130 5.49 25.54 11.87
CA LEU A 130 4.07 25.24 11.77
C LEU A 130 3.66 24.41 12.99
N ASP A 131 3.37 25.07 14.10
CA ASP A 131 3.05 24.44 15.39
C ASP A 131 1.77 23.58 15.36
N PHE A 132 0.95 23.71 14.32
CA PHE A 132 -0.26 22.92 14.10
C PHE A 132 0.00 21.64 13.29
N VAL A 133 1.24 21.35 12.92
CA VAL A 133 1.63 20.15 12.18
C VAL A 133 2.65 19.35 12.99
N GLU A 134 2.32 18.08 13.21
CA GLU A 134 3.21 17.11 13.82
C GLU A 134 3.63 16.04 12.80
N VAL A 135 4.85 15.53 12.93
CA VAL A 135 5.30 14.39 12.14
C VAL A 135 4.59 13.14 12.65
N ALA A 136 3.81 12.50 11.77
CA ALA A 136 3.17 11.24 12.13
C ALA A 136 4.23 10.16 12.35
N GLU A 137 4.01 9.28 13.34
CA GLU A 137 4.82 8.06 13.45
C GLU A 137 4.77 7.29 12.12
N PRO A 138 5.93 6.86 11.59
CA PRO A 138 5.95 6.12 10.34
C PRO A 138 5.10 4.85 10.50
N PRO A 139 4.20 4.57 9.55
CA PRO A 139 3.41 3.35 9.61
C PRO A 139 4.35 2.13 9.62
N PRO A 140 3.89 0.97 10.13
CA PRO A 140 4.68 -0.25 10.06
C PRO A 140 5.08 -0.52 8.60
N PRO A 141 6.30 -1.04 8.36
CA PRO A 141 6.77 -1.32 7.02
C PRO A 141 5.79 -2.25 6.31
N SER A 142 5.43 -1.88 5.09
CA SER A 142 4.52 -2.67 4.24
C SER A 142 5.31 -3.20 3.05
N THR A 143 4.83 -4.27 2.42
CA THR A 143 5.40 -4.72 1.15
C THR A 143 4.41 -4.57 0.01
N THR A 144 4.93 -4.43 -1.21
CA THR A 144 4.15 -4.36 -2.44
C THR A 144 4.54 -5.51 -3.37
N LEU A 145 3.56 -6.31 -3.80
CA LEU A 145 3.71 -7.32 -4.86
C LEU A 145 3.40 -6.68 -6.22
N THR A 146 4.36 -6.71 -7.14
CA THR A 146 4.18 -6.19 -8.51
C THR A 146 4.53 -7.25 -9.54
N PHE A 147 3.59 -7.57 -10.43
CA PHE A 147 3.86 -8.46 -11.56
C PHE A 147 4.72 -7.75 -12.61
N LYS A 148 5.70 -8.47 -13.15
CA LYS A 148 6.45 -8.03 -14.33
C LYS A 148 5.56 -8.18 -15.57
N LYS A 149 5.95 -7.53 -16.66
CA LYS A 149 5.25 -7.64 -17.95
C LYS A 149 5.20 -9.11 -18.39
N GLY A 150 4.01 -9.64 -18.66
CA GLY A 150 3.83 -11.04 -19.05
C GLY A 150 3.82 -12.04 -17.89
N GLY A 151 4.06 -11.59 -16.65
CA GLY A 151 4.19 -12.49 -15.50
C GLY A 151 2.88 -13.19 -15.12
N ARG A 152 1.74 -12.50 -15.23
CA ARG A 152 0.42 -13.10 -14.97
C ARG A 152 0.09 -14.16 -16.02
N GLU A 153 0.41 -13.87 -17.28
CA GLU A 153 0.20 -14.78 -18.41
C GLU A 153 1.07 -16.04 -18.26
N GLU A 154 2.30 -15.91 -17.77
CA GLU A 154 3.18 -17.04 -17.52
C GLU A 154 2.71 -17.89 -16.34
N VAL A 155 2.24 -17.28 -15.24
CA VAL A 155 1.59 -18.04 -14.14
C VAL A 155 0.39 -18.84 -14.66
N ALA A 156 -0.47 -18.20 -15.45
CA ALA A 156 -1.64 -18.87 -16.04
C ALA A 156 -1.25 -19.95 -17.05
N ARG A 157 -0.14 -19.79 -17.77
CA ARG A 157 0.41 -20.79 -18.68
C ARG A 157 0.98 -21.98 -17.90
N ALA A 158 1.83 -21.74 -16.91
CA ALA A 158 2.40 -22.78 -16.06
C ALA A 158 1.32 -23.60 -15.34
N CYS A 159 0.23 -22.97 -14.91
CA CYS A 159 -0.93 -23.68 -14.36
C CYS A 159 -1.64 -24.57 -15.39
N ARG A 160 -1.79 -24.10 -16.64
CA ARG A 160 -2.41 -24.89 -17.72
C ARG A 160 -1.53 -26.04 -18.19
N ASP A 161 -0.23 -25.82 -18.22
CA ASP A 161 0.77 -26.80 -18.65
C ASP A 161 1.08 -27.85 -17.56
N GLY A 162 0.49 -27.72 -16.36
CA GLY A 162 0.75 -28.61 -15.22
C GLY A 162 2.10 -28.38 -14.53
N ARG A 163 2.85 -27.33 -14.90
CA ARG A 163 4.07 -26.91 -14.21
C ARG A 163 3.79 -26.30 -12.83
N LEU A 164 2.57 -25.80 -12.62
CA LEU A 164 2.06 -25.37 -11.33
C LEU A 164 0.78 -26.14 -11.02
N ALA A 165 0.82 -27.01 -10.03
CA ALA A 165 -0.36 -27.73 -9.56
C ALA A 165 -1.03 -26.95 -8.43
N LEU A 166 -2.27 -26.50 -8.65
CA LEU A 166 -3.04 -25.79 -7.63
C LEU A 166 -3.21 -26.59 -6.32
N PRO A 167 -3.47 -27.91 -6.34
CA PRO A 167 -3.57 -28.69 -5.10
C PRO A 167 -2.28 -28.67 -4.27
N GLU A 168 -1.12 -28.71 -4.93
CA GLU A 168 0.17 -28.67 -4.24
C GLU A 168 0.38 -27.30 -3.58
N LEU A 169 0.10 -26.21 -4.30
CA LEU A 169 0.19 -24.85 -3.75
C LEU A 169 -0.75 -24.61 -2.56
N LEU A 170 -1.95 -25.20 -2.59
CA LEU A 170 -2.91 -25.12 -1.48
C LEU A 170 -2.52 -26.01 -0.29
N ALA A 171 -1.73 -27.05 -0.50
CA ALA A 171 -1.27 -27.97 0.53
C ALA A 171 0.07 -27.56 1.17
N LEU A 172 0.75 -26.55 0.63
CA LEU A 172 1.97 -26.03 1.22
C LEU A 172 1.66 -25.53 2.65
N PRO A 173 2.37 -26.05 3.67
CA PRO A 173 2.14 -25.58 5.03
C PRO A 173 2.55 -24.11 5.12
N ALA A 174 1.71 -23.32 5.78
CA ALA A 174 2.14 -22.09 6.41
C ALA A 174 3.38 -22.43 7.25
N SER A 175 4.52 -21.77 7.03
CA SER A 175 5.71 -22.09 7.82
C SER A 175 5.38 -21.86 9.30
N PRO A 176 5.71 -22.79 10.22
CA PRO A 176 5.53 -22.54 11.64
C PRO A 176 6.26 -21.24 12.00
N GLN A 177 5.54 -20.28 12.58
CA GLN A 177 6.17 -19.19 13.32
C GLN A 177 6.87 -19.85 14.52
N GLU A 178 8.18 -20.05 14.43
CA GLU A 178 9.03 -20.35 15.60
C GLU A 178 9.35 -19.08 16.37
#